data_AF-A0A9D2CSC6-F1
#
_entry.id   AF-A0A9D2CSC6-F1
#
_cell.length_a   1.000
_cell.length_b   1.000
_cell.length_c   1.000
_cell.angle_alpha   90.00
_cell.angle_beta   90.00
_cell.angle_gamma   90.00
#
_symmetry.space_group_name_H-M   'P 1'
#
loop_
_entity.id
_entity.type
_entity.pdbx_description
1 polymer ?
#
loop_
_entity_poly.entity_id
_entity_poly.type
_entity_poly.pdbx_seq_one_letter_code
_entity_poly.pdbx_strand_id
1 'polypeptide(L)'
;MEQTKNGENAELLKKLPSLLLPWYDKNKRDLPWRENTDPYRVWISEIMLQQTRVEAAKEHYIRFLRELPDVHALARCPEDKLFKLWEGLGYYSRARNLQKTAKIVAEQGFPQTAENLKKLPGVGEYTAGAIASIAFGQPSPAVDGNVIRVLSRLLADGRPAETLKTEFFKLLAPAYPAERCGDFTQSLMELGATVCLPSSPLCLACPLLSLCKTKSDALPARREKPQRRRQDITLLLFRTGEKIAVCRRKAGVLRGMYGFFTIAAPLTAPQADAFLRCTGMKNFAVRAGGSHKHIFSHIEWDMTAYIVDLQENPVPPVNAEQGETAQNRAETEIACAAKSESAAQAPLIPAGTEISDFAGLQYFTKEEIDEKISLPSAFRWCLKIL
;
A
#
# COMPACT_ATOMS: atom_id res chain seq x y z
N MET A 1 -27.22 11.58 30.55
CA MET A 1 -27.13 10.15 30.19
C MET A 1 -25.82 9.80 29.48
N GLU A 2 -25.44 10.49 28.40
CA GLU A 2 -24.24 10.15 27.61
C GLU A 2 -22.91 10.41 28.37
N GLN A 3 -22.80 11.51 29.11
CA GLN A 3 -21.65 11.78 29.97
C GLN A 3 -21.48 10.74 31.10
N THR A 4 -22.59 10.31 31.72
CA THR A 4 -22.61 9.27 32.75
C THR A 4 -22.14 7.92 32.19
N LYS A 5 -22.62 7.53 31.00
CA LYS A 5 -22.22 6.31 30.30
C LYS A 5 -20.74 6.32 29.91
N ASN A 6 -20.21 7.48 29.50
CA ASN A 6 -18.79 7.64 29.20
C ASN A 6 -17.91 7.54 30.46
N GLY A 7 -18.38 8.06 31.60
CA GLY A 7 -17.71 7.89 32.90
C GLY A 7 -17.63 6.42 33.32
N GLU A 8 -18.74 5.69 33.27
CA GLU A 8 -18.77 4.25 33.58
C GLU A 8 -17.88 3.43 32.65
N ASN A 9 -17.92 3.73 31.34
CA ASN A 9 -17.05 3.08 30.37
C ASN A 9 -15.57 3.37 30.64
N ALA A 10 -15.21 4.61 30.99
CA ALA A 10 -13.83 4.95 31.35
C ALA A 10 -13.35 4.19 32.61
N GLU A 11 -14.18 4.10 33.66
CA GLU A 11 -13.87 3.31 34.85
C GLU A 11 -13.74 1.80 34.57
N LEU A 12 -14.55 1.27 33.64
CA LEU A 12 -14.39 -0.10 33.17
C LEU A 12 -13.05 -0.28 32.45
N LEU A 13 -12.66 0.65 31.57
CA LEU A 13 -11.42 0.55 30.80
C LEU A 13 -10.17 0.64 31.68
N LYS A 14 -10.20 1.38 32.80
CA LYS A 14 -9.11 1.43 33.78
C LYS A 14 -8.77 0.06 34.39
N LYS A 15 -9.68 -0.92 34.32
CA LYS A 15 -9.44 -2.30 34.77
C LYS A 15 -8.71 -3.16 33.75
N LEU A 16 -8.55 -2.71 32.50
CA LEU A 16 -7.96 -3.55 31.46
C LEU A 16 -6.49 -3.91 31.70
N PRO A 17 -5.60 -2.99 32.15
CA PRO A 17 -4.19 -3.34 32.34
C PRO A 17 -3.99 -4.54 33.28
N SER A 18 -4.72 -4.60 34.40
CA SER A 18 -4.58 -5.70 35.38
C SER A 18 -5.07 -7.06 34.86
N LEU A 19 -5.93 -7.07 33.85
CA LEU A 19 -6.41 -8.30 33.21
C LEU A 19 -5.58 -8.69 31.98
N LEU A 20 -5.17 -7.69 31.18
CA LEU A 20 -4.51 -7.92 29.90
C LEU A 20 -3.01 -8.15 30.03
N LEU A 21 -2.31 -7.44 30.93
CA LEU A 21 -0.86 -7.60 31.05
C LEU A 21 -0.47 -9.03 31.48
N PRO A 22 -1.08 -9.66 32.51
CA PRO A 22 -0.74 -11.03 32.88
C PRO A 22 -1.12 -12.06 31.80
N TRP A 23 -2.21 -11.80 31.06
CA TRP A 23 -2.58 -12.63 29.91
C TRP A 23 -1.56 -12.50 28.78
N TYR A 24 -1.13 -11.27 28.47
CA TYR A 24 -0.18 -10.97 27.42
C TYR A 24 1.18 -11.61 27.69
N ASP A 25 1.66 -11.55 28.94
CA ASP A 25 2.92 -12.19 29.36
C ASP A 25 2.95 -13.70 29.07
N LYS A 26 1.79 -14.36 29.15
CA LYS A 26 1.65 -15.81 28.92
C LYS A 26 1.33 -16.18 27.47
N ASN A 27 0.69 -15.29 26.70
CA ASN A 27 0.05 -15.63 25.42
C ASN A 27 0.59 -14.85 24.22
N LYS A 28 1.47 -13.85 24.42
CA LYS A 28 2.02 -13.07 23.31
C LYS A 28 2.78 -13.98 22.35
N ARG A 29 2.51 -13.83 21.05
CA ARG A 29 3.28 -14.49 20.00
C ARG A 29 4.69 -13.90 19.96
N ASP A 30 5.65 -14.79 19.71
CA ASP A 30 7.02 -14.42 19.39
C ASP A 30 7.12 -13.90 17.95
N LEU A 31 7.39 -12.61 17.83
CA LEU A 31 7.41 -11.88 16.57
C LEU A 31 8.72 -11.08 16.49
N PRO A 32 9.40 -11.00 15.33
CA PRO A 32 10.73 -10.38 15.24
C PRO A 32 10.80 -8.91 15.66
N TRP A 33 9.67 -8.20 15.55
CA TRP A 33 9.55 -6.80 15.98
C TRP A 33 9.21 -6.62 17.46
N ARG A 34 9.07 -7.71 18.22
CA ARG A 34 8.90 -7.71 19.69
C ARG A 34 10.18 -8.09 20.44
N GLU A 35 11.26 -8.44 19.73
CA GLU A 35 12.55 -8.80 20.34
C GLU A 35 13.14 -7.64 21.17
N ASN A 36 12.87 -6.40 20.79
CA ASN A 36 13.24 -5.21 21.53
C ASN A 36 12.31 -4.04 21.16
N THR A 37 12.50 -2.91 21.84
CA THR A 37 11.69 -1.69 21.69
C THR A 37 12.44 -0.59 20.91
N ASP A 38 13.43 -0.94 20.08
CA ASP A 38 14.14 0.04 19.27
C ASP A 38 13.16 0.84 18.38
N PRO A 39 13.18 2.19 18.40
CA PRO A 39 12.22 3.00 17.67
C PRO A 39 12.20 2.75 16.16
N TYR A 40 13.36 2.49 15.55
CA TYR A 40 13.45 2.20 14.13
C TYR A 40 12.75 0.87 13.83
N ARG A 41 13.08 -0.19 14.56
CA ARG A 41 12.49 -1.52 14.43
C ARG A 41 10.98 -1.53 14.65
N VAL A 42 10.49 -0.84 15.68
CA VAL A 42 9.06 -0.70 15.96
C VAL A 42 8.37 0.07 14.83
N TRP A 43 8.94 1.19 14.39
CA TRP A 43 8.35 1.97 13.32
C TRP A 43 8.26 1.20 12.00
N ILE A 44 9.30 0.48 11.60
CA ILE A 44 9.28 -0.35 10.38
C ILE A 44 8.14 -1.38 10.45
N SER A 45 8.01 -2.11 11.56
CA SER A 45 6.94 -3.12 11.68
C SER A 45 5.55 -2.49 11.63
N GLU A 46 5.35 -1.37 12.31
CA GLU A 46 4.05 -0.69 12.33
C GLU A 46 3.64 -0.19 10.94
N ILE A 47 4.58 0.28 10.12
CA ILE A 47 4.27 0.67 8.73
C ILE A 47 4.01 -0.56 7.86
N MET A 48 4.79 -1.64 8.01
CA MET A 48 4.59 -2.87 7.24
C MET A 48 3.25 -3.53 7.54
N LEU A 49 2.84 -3.60 8.82
CA LEU A 49 1.61 -4.25 9.27
C LEU A 49 0.33 -3.50 8.88
N GLN A 50 0.43 -2.27 8.39
CA GLN A 50 -0.72 -1.56 7.84
C GLN A 50 -1.33 -2.34 6.68
N GLN A 51 -2.54 -2.86 6.88
CA GLN A 51 -3.29 -3.62 5.87
C GLN A 51 -2.52 -4.80 5.27
N THR A 52 -1.58 -5.38 6.03
CA THR A 52 -0.77 -6.51 5.61
C THR A 52 -0.88 -7.61 6.67
N ARG A 53 -0.94 -8.87 6.23
CA ARG A 53 -1.00 -10.01 7.17
C ARG A 53 0.36 -10.17 7.87
N VAL A 54 0.33 -10.60 9.14
CA VAL A 54 1.52 -10.80 9.98
C VAL A 54 2.56 -11.69 9.29
N GLU A 55 2.15 -12.82 8.70
CA GLU A 55 3.13 -13.75 8.10
C GLU A 55 3.83 -13.19 6.87
N ALA A 56 3.09 -12.48 6.02
CA ALA A 56 3.70 -11.78 4.89
C ALA A 56 4.66 -10.68 5.36
N ALA A 57 4.30 -9.95 6.42
CA ALA A 57 5.15 -8.90 6.98
C ALA A 57 6.42 -9.45 7.63
N LYS A 58 6.37 -10.64 8.23
CA LYS A 58 7.50 -11.27 8.96
C LYS A 58 8.72 -11.47 8.07
N GLU A 59 8.56 -12.12 6.92
CA GLU A 59 9.66 -12.37 5.99
C GLU A 59 10.24 -11.06 5.43
N HIS A 60 9.36 -10.11 5.08
CA HIS A 60 9.77 -8.81 4.57
C HIS A 60 10.54 -8.01 5.60
N TYR A 61 10.09 -8.01 6.85
CA TYR A 61 10.71 -7.29 7.96
C TYR A 61 12.16 -7.76 8.18
N ILE A 62 12.38 -9.08 8.25
CA ILE A 62 13.71 -9.66 8.46
C ILE A 62 14.66 -9.28 7.30
N ARG A 63 14.22 -9.45 6.05
CA ARG A 63 15.01 -9.08 4.88
C ARG A 63 15.31 -7.57 4.85
N PHE A 64 14.32 -6.75 5.20
CA PHE A 64 14.43 -5.30 5.16
C PHE A 64 15.46 -4.80 6.18
N LEU A 65 15.38 -5.26 7.43
CA LEU A 65 16.35 -4.86 8.47
C LEU A 65 17.76 -5.38 8.21
N ARG A 66 17.90 -6.53 7.53
CA ARG A 66 19.23 -7.00 7.12
C ARG A 66 19.91 -6.04 6.13
N GLU A 67 19.14 -5.52 5.18
CA GLU A 67 19.65 -4.65 4.12
C GLU A 67 19.72 -3.17 4.54
N LEU A 68 18.79 -2.75 5.40
CA LEU A 68 18.61 -1.39 5.91
C LEU A 68 18.51 -1.49 7.43
N PRO A 69 19.63 -1.64 8.15
CA PRO A 69 19.62 -1.93 9.59
C PRO A 69 19.25 -0.74 10.46
N ASP A 70 19.37 0.48 9.94
CA ASP A 70 19.11 1.71 10.69
C ASP A 70 18.47 2.81 9.82
N VAL A 71 18.13 3.91 10.48
CA VAL A 71 17.49 5.07 9.84
C VAL A 71 18.37 5.74 8.79
N HIS A 72 19.70 5.77 8.97
CA HIS A 72 20.62 6.38 8.02
C HIS A 72 20.78 5.53 6.75
N ALA A 73 20.82 4.21 6.90
CA ALA A 73 20.82 3.26 5.78
C ALA A 73 19.55 3.43 4.94
N LEU A 74 18.38 3.52 5.59
CA LEU A 74 17.11 3.77 4.90
C LEU A 74 17.06 5.15 4.23
N ALA A 75 17.54 6.19 4.91
CA ALA A 75 17.54 7.56 4.38
C ALA A 75 18.38 7.70 3.10
N ARG A 76 19.52 6.99 3.02
CA ARG A 76 20.44 6.99 1.87
C ARG A 76 20.12 5.93 0.81
N CYS A 77 19.20 5.02 1.07
CA CYS A 77 18.87 3.92 0.16
C CYS A 77 18.39 4.46 -1.21
N PRO A 78 18.92 3.96 -2.34
CA PRO A 78 18.35 4.27 -3.65
C PRO A 78 16.88 3.86 -3.74
N GLU A 79 16.03 4.68 -4.37
CA GLU A 79 14.57 4.45 -4.42
C GLU A 79 14.23 3.06 -5.02
N ASP A 80 14.96 2.63 -6.05
CA ASP A 80 14.72 1.33 -6.69
C ASP A 80 15.04 0.16 -5.78
N LYS A 81 16.15 0.25 -5.03
CA LYS A 81 16.48 -0.77 -4.01
C LYS A 81 15.39 -0.81 -2.95
N LEU A 82 14.90 0.34 -2.50
CA LEU A 82 13.81 0.41 -1.52
C LEU A 82 12.51 -0.23 -2.05
N PHE A 83 12.09 0.08 -3.27
CA PHE A 83 10.88 -0.52 -3.86
C PHE A 83 11.05 -1.99 -4.14
N LYS A 84 12.27 -2.45 -4.43
CA LYS A 84 12.56 -3.88 -4.55
C LYS A 84 12.41 -4.59 -3.21
N LEU A 85 12.95 -4.01 -2.12
CA LEU A 85 12.77 -4.55 -0.78
C LEU A 85 11.31 -4.53 -0.31
N TRP A 86 10.52 -3.58 -0.79
CA TRP A 86 9.09 -3.44 -0.50
C TRP A 86 8.16 -4.23 -1.43
N GLU A 87 8.71 -4.85 -2.48
CA GLU A 87 7.95 -5.56 -3.50
C GLU A 87 7.08 -6.66 -2.85
N GLY A 88 5.79 -6.67 -3.19
CA GLY A 88 4.82 -7.65 -2.66
C GLY A 88 4.02 -7.18 -1.45
N LEU A 89 4.47 -6.17 -0.70
CA LEU A 89 3.70 -5.61 0.43
C LEU A 89 2.54 -4.70 0.00
N GLY A 90 2.56 -4.20 -1.23
CA GLY A 90 1.57 -3.25 -1.74
C GLY A 90 1.63 -1.88 -1.05
N TYR A 91 0.76 -0.96 -1.49
CA TYR A 91 0.69 0.43 -0.98
C TYR A 91 2.07 1.11 -0.93
N TYR A 92 2.76 1.20 -2.07
CA TYR A 92 4.13 1.73 -2.19
C TYR A 92 4.32 3.19 -1.73
N SER A 93 3.24 3.95 -1.56
CA SER A 93 3.29 5.25 -0.89
C SER A 93 3.82 5.15 0.55
N ARG A 94 3.60 4.01 1.23
CA ARG A 94 4.18 3.72 2.55
C ARG A 94 5.70 3.73 2.50
N ALA A 95 6.31 3.00 1.55
CA ALA A 95 7.77 2.98 1.39
C ALA A 95 8.35 4.37 1.13
N ARG A 96 7.70 5.17 0.27
CA ARG A 96 8.12 6.56 0.01
C ARG A 96 8.07 7.43 1.26
N ASN A 97 6.95 7.38 2.00
CA ASN A 97 6.80 8.15 3.23
C ASN A 97 7.79 7.67 4.29
N LEU A 98 8.03 6.37 4.36
CA LEU A 98 9.05 5.77 5.22
C LEU A 98 10.43 6.38 4.93
N GLN A 99 10.86 6.45 3.68
CA GLN A 99 12.14 7.06 3.34
C GLN A 99 12.19 8.57 3.63
N LYS A 100 11.11 9.31 3.35
CA LYS A 100 11.04 10.75 3.69
C LYS A 100 11.21 10.98 5.19
N THR A 101 10.50 10.20 6.00
CA THR A 101 10.61 10.26 7.46
C THR A 101 12.00 9.83 7.93
N ALA A 102 12.61 8.82 7.30
CA ALA A 102 13.95 8.39 7.65
C ALA A 102 14.98 9.50 7.44
N LYS A 103 14.85 10.31 6.38
CA LYS A 103 15.73 11.47 6.16
C LYS A 103 15.61 12.50 7.29
N ILE A 104 14.39 12.82 7.72
CA ILE A 104 14.13 13.76 8.82
C ILE A 104 14.72 13.22 10.13
N VAL A 105 14.44 11.96 10.45
CA VAL A 105 14.85 11.32 11.71
C VAL A 105 16.35 11.05 11.75
N ALA A 106 17.00 10.78 10.62
CA ALA A 106 18.44 10.63 10.53
C ALA A 106 19.18 11.93 10.90
N GLU A 107 18.56 13.10 10.69
CA GLU A 107 19.13 14.40 11.03
C GLU A 107 18.78 14.83 12.46
N GLN A 108 17.55 14.56 12.91
CA GLN A 108 16.98 15.16 14.14
C GLN A 108 16.77 14.16 15.28
N GLY A 109 16.95 12.87 15.03
CA GLY A 109 16.53 11.80 15.93
C GLY A 109 15.02 11.56 15.90
N PHE A 110 14.57 10.48 16.55
CA PHE A 110 13.14 10.19 16.65
C PHE A 110 12.48 11.12 17.68
N PRO A 111 11.34 11.75 17.35
CA PRO A 111 10.51 12.40 18.36
C PRO A 111 9.98 11.37 19.36
N GLN A 112 9.99 11.73 20.64
CA GLN A 112 9.58 10.81 21.71
C GLN A 112 8.09 10.95 22.09
N THR A 113 7.38 11.94 21.53
CA THR A 113 5.97 12.17 21.81
C THR A 113 5.08 11.82 20.62
N ALA A 114 3.92 11.23 20.88
CA ALA A 114 2.92 10.90 19.87
C ALA A 114 2.49 12.12 19.04
N GLU A 115 2.38 13.30 19.68
CA GLU A 115 2.05 14.54 18.99
C GLU A 115 3.10 14.90 17.93
N ASN A 116 4.39 14.79 18.26
CA ASN A 116 5.47 15.11 17.32
C ASN A 116 5.70 13.99 16.30
N LEU A 117 5.54 12.72 16.69
CA LEU A 117 5.57 11.58 15.77
C LEU A 117 4.50 11.71 14.67
N LYS A 118 3.29 12.17 15.01
CA LYS A 118 2.18 12.38 14.06
C LYS A 118 2.49 13.45 12.99
N LYS A 119 3.50 14.29 13.19
CA LYS A 119 3.95 15.29 12.21
C LYS A 119 4.83 14.67 11.10
N LEU A 120 5.32 13.44 11.29
CA LEU A 120 6.18 12.76 10.32
C LEU A 120 5.38 12.21 9.12
N PRO A 121 5.93 12.26 7.90
CA PRO A 121 5.29 11.70 6.71
C PRO A 121 4.85 10.23 6.89
N GLY A 122 3.57 9.97 6.61
CA GLY A 122 3.00 8.61 6.69
C GLY A 122 2.75 8.09 8.11
N VAL A 123 2.98 8.91 9.14
CA VAL A 123 2.69 8.55 10.54
C VAL A 123 1.33 9.14 10.93
N GLY A 124 0.31 8.29 10.99
CA GLY A 124 -1.01 8.65 11.50
C GLY A 124 -1.12 8.49 13.02
N GLU A 125 -2.27 8.85 13.59
CA GLU A 125 -2.54 8.78 15.03
C GLU A 125 -2.29 7.40 15.65
N TYR A 126 -2.69 6.33 14.95
CA TYR A 126 -2.40 4.96 15.36
C TYR A 126 -0.89 4.70 15.47
N THR A 127 -0.14 4.97 14.40
CA THR A 127 1.30 4.68 14.34
C THR A 127 2.07 5.54 15.32
N ALA A 128 1.66 6.80 15.51
CA ALA A 128 2.24 7.68 16.51
C ALA A 128 2.04 7.13 17.93
N GLY A 129 0.83 6.72 18.30
CA GLY A 129 0.57 6.11 19.61
C GLY A 129 1.30 4.78 19.81
N ALA A 130 1.40 3.96 18.76
CA ALA A 130 2.13 2.70 18.80
C ALA A 130 3.62 2.91 19.06
N ILE A 131 4.28 3.77 18.29
CA ILE A 131 5.71 4.08 18.50
C ILE A 131 5.93 4.74 19.86
N ALA A 132 5.12 5.74 20.21
CA ALA A 132 5.27 6.48 21.46
C ALA A 132 5.16 5.57 22.69
N SER A 133 4.19 4.65 22.71
CA SER A 133 4.01 3.72 23.83
C SER A 133 5.02 2.59 23.84
N ILE A 134 5.30 1.96 22.70
CA ILE A 134 6.16 0.77 22.62
C ILE A 134 7.63 1.15 22.76
N ALA A 135 8.08 2.18 22.03
CA ALA A 135 9.50 2.52 21.95
C ALA A 135 9.93 3.54 23.00
N PHE A 136 9.05 4.48 23.38
CA PHE A 136 9.40 5.60 24.25
C PHE A 136 8.70 5.58 25.60
N GLY A 137 7.87 4.57 25.88
CA GLY A 137 7.17 4.47 27.17
C GLY A 137 6.16 5.59 27.42
N GLN A 138 5.74 6.33 26.39
CA GLN A 138 4.73 7.37 26.55
C GLN A 138 3.32 6.75 26.61
N PRO A 139 2.51 7.04 27.65
CA PRO A 139 1.13 6.55 27.77
C PRO A 139 0.20 7.09 26.66
N SER A 140 0.24 6.49 25.47
CA SER A 140 -0.50 6.95 24.29
C SER A 140 -1.25 5.80 23.61
N PRO A 141 -2.58 5.89 23.44
CA PRO A 141 -3.37 4.88 22.75
C PRO A 141 -2.98 4.66 21.30
N ALA A 142 -2.92 3.39 20.88
CA ALA A 142 -2.85 3.00 19.47
C ALA A 142 -4.11 2.22 19.08
N VAL A 143 -5.05 2.90 18.42
CA VAL A 143 -6.37 2.33 18.08
C VAL A 143 -6.42 1.89 16.62
N ASP A 144 -6.23 0.60 16.36
CA ASP A 144 -6.39 -0.05 15.05
C ASP A 144 -7.76 -0.76 14.92
N GLY A 145 -7.96 -1.47 13.80
CA GLY A 145 -9.18 -2.26 13.60
C GLY A 145 -9.37 -3.41 14.58
N ASN A 146 -8.29 -3.93 15.19
CA ASN A 146 -8.37 -4.94 16.25
C ASN A 146 -8.88 -4.31 17.55
N VAL A 147 -8.30 -3.20 17.97
CA VAL A 147 -8.69 -2.46 19.18
C VAL A 147 -10.12 -1.93 19.04
N ILE A 148 -10.50 -1.37 17.89
CA ILE A 148 -11.89 -0.93 17.65
C ILE A 148 -12.85 -2.10 17.85
N ARG A 149 -12.57 -3.27 17.27
CA ARG A 149 -13.43 -4.45 17.43
C ARG A 149 -13.53 -4.92 18.87
N VAL A 150 -12.40 -4.98 19.59
CA VAL A 150 -12.36 -5.35 21.02
C VAL A 150 -13.24 -4.40 21.83
N LEU A 151 -13.04 -3.09 21.67
CA LEU A 151 -13.76 -2.08 22.45
C LEU A 151 -15.23 -1.96 22.07
N SER A 152 -15.58 -2.08 20.79
CA SER A 152 -16.98 -2.17 20.34
C SER A 152 -17.73 -3.31 21.02
N ARG A 153 -17.13 -4.50 21.14
CA ARG A 153 -17.75 -5.65 21.82
C ARG A 153 -17.74 -5.52 23.34
N LEU A 154 -16.65 -5.00 23.90
CA LEU A 154 -16.53 -4.79 25.34
C LEU A 154 -17.60 -3.82 25.85
N LEU A 155 -17.81 -2.72 25.12
CA LEU A 155 -18.71 -1.63 25.50
C LEU A 155 -20.11 -1.73 24.89
N ALA A 156 -20.37 -2.74 24.06
CA ALA A 156 -21.59 -2.89 23.25
C ALA A 156 -21.90 -1.64 22.41
N ASP A 157 -20.90 -1.18 21.67
CA ASP A 157 -20.98 0.00 20.80
C ASP A 157 -20.80 -0.36 19.34
N GLY A 158 -21.93 -0.39 18.62
CA GLY A 158 -22.01 -0.76 17.20
C GLY A 158 -21.92 0.40 16.23
N ARG A 159 -21.58 1.61 16.70
CA ARG A 159 -21.43 2.77 15.83
C ARG A 159 -20.32 2.57 14.79
N PRO A 160 -20.31 3.38 13.72
CA PRO A 160 -19.26 3.38 12.70
C PRO A 160 -17.83 3.44 13.28
N ALA A 161 -16.91 2.62 12.75
CA ALA A 161 -15.51 2.58 13.16
C ALA A 161 -14.79 3.93 13.04
N GLU A 162 -15.11 4.77 12.04
CA GLU A 162 -14.54 6.11 11.89
C GLU A 162 -14.95 7.04 13.03
N THR A 163 -16.20 6.93 13.49
CA THR A 163 -16.70 7.65 14.67
C THR A 163 -16.02 7.13 15.93
N LEU A 164 -15.97 5.80 16.09
CA LEU A 164 -15.46 5.17 17.30
C LEU A 164 -13.96 5.30 17.48
N LYS A 165 -13.18 5.42 16.41
CA LYS A 165 -11.72 5.51 16.50
C LYS A 165 -11.27 6.66 17.42
N THR A 166 -11.78 7.87 17.18
CA THR A 166 -11.44 9.06 17.96
C THR A 166 -11.99 9.00 19.38
N GLU A 167 -13.19 8.44 19.56
CA GLU A 167 -13.81 8.33 20.88
C GLU A 167 -13.10 7.29 21.76
N PHE A 168 -12.79 6.12 21.19
CA PHE A 168 -12.04 5.08 21.88
C PHE A 168 -10.63 5.52 22.21
N PHE A 169 -9.97 6.32 21.36
CA PHE A 169 -8.70 6.95 21.72
C PHE A 169 -8.84 7.76 23.02
N LYS A 170 -9.84 8.64 23.11
CA LYS A 170 -10.08 9.49 24.29
C LYS A 170 -10.48 8.67 25.52
N LEU A 171 -11.34 7.67 25.37
CA LEU A 171 -11.81 6.82 26.46
C LEU A 171 -10.71 5.90 27.00
N LEU A 172 -9.79 5.46 26.14
CA LEU A 172 -8.72 4.55 26.52
C LEU A 172 -7.52 5.29 27.14
N ALA A 173 -7.29 6.56 26.79
CA ALA A 173 -6.15 7.33 27.30
C ALA A 173 -6.00 7.31 28.85
N PRO A 174 -7.07 7.48 29.65
CA PRO A 174 -6.97 7.40 31.12
C PRO A 174 -6.71 6.00 31.67
N ALA A 175 -6.84 4.95 30.85
CA ALA A 175 -6.59 3.56 31.24
C ALA A 175 -5.14 3.13 31.01
N TYR A 176 -4.35 3.94 30.31
CA TYR A 176 -2.95 3.60 30.06
C TYR A 176 -2.13 3.66 31.35
N PRO A 177 -1.45 2.57 31.74
CA PRO A 177 -0.61 2.57 32.92
C PRO A 177 0.65 3.43 32.68
N ALA A 178 1.21 4.01 33.75
CA ALA A 178 2.46 4.75 33.67
C ALA A 178 3.64 3.83 33.29
N GLU A 179 3.65 2.62 33.85
CA GLU A 179 4.61 1.57 33.51
C GLU A 179 3.99 0.58 32.52
N ARG A 180 4.80 -0.02 31.65
CA ARG A 180 4.36 -1.06 30.69
C ARG A 180 3.25 -0.59 29.72
N CYS A 181 3.17 0.71 29.42
CA CYS A 181 2.19 1.24 28.46
C CYS A 181 2.33 0.63 27.06
N GLY A 182 3.56 0.35 26.62
CA GLY A 182 3.85 -0.38 25.38
C GLY A 182 3.25 -1.79 25.35
N ASP A 183 3.46 -2.57 26.43
CA ASP A 183 2.86 -3.89 26.58
C ASP A 183 1.33 -3.81 26.60
N PHE A 184 0.77 -2.79 27.27
CA PHE A 184 -0.68 -2.60 27.28
C PHE A 184 -1.22 -2.34 25.87
N THR A 185 -0.57 -1.45 25.10
CA THR A 185 -0.89 -1.24 23.67
C THR A 185 -0.86 -2.56 22.90
N GLN A 186 0.23 -3.31 23.01
CA GLN A 186 0.39 -4.57 22.27
C GLN A 186 -0.60 -5.65 22.74
N SER A 187 -0.97 -5.68 24.02
CA SER A 187 -1.93 -6.63 24.57
C SER A 187 -3.34 -6.48 23.97
N LEU A 188 -3.78 -5.25 23.74
CA LEU A 188 -5.07 -4.97 23.10
C LEU A 188 -5.08 -5.41 21.64
N MET A 189 -4.00 -5.12 20.90
CA MET A 189 -3.82 -5.58 19.52
C MET A 189 -3.79 -7.12 19.46
N GLU A 190 -3.02 -7.75 20.37
CA GLU A 190 -2.86 -9.20 20.43
C GLU A 190 -4.17 -9.90 20.77
N LEU A 191 -4.93 -9.38 21.73
CA LEU A 191 -6.25 -9.89 22.07
C LEU A 191 -7.17 -9.87 20.85
N GLY A 192 -7.21 -8.76 20.12
CA GLY A 192 -8.01 -8.67 18.90
C GLY A 192 -7.53 -9.64 17.82
N ALA A 193 -6.22 -9.81 17.67
CA ALA A 193 -5.63 -10.66 16.64
C ALA A 193 -5.79 -12.17 16.91
N THR A 194 -5.87 -12.60 18.17
CA THR A 194 -5.75 -14.03 18.54
C THR A 194 -6.99 -14.59 19.25
N VAL A 195 -7.79 -13.75 19.91
CA VAL A 195 -8.92 -14.20 20.75
C VAL A 195 -10.23 -13.56 20.30
N CYS A 196 -10.28 -12.22 20.28
CA CYS A 196 -11.45 -11.46 19.87
C CYS A 196 -11.50 -11.33 18.35
N LEU A 197 -11.59 -12.47 17.66
CA LEU A 197 -11.50 -12.60 16.21
C LEU A 197 -12.71 -11.98 15.47
N PRO A 198 -12.57 -11.54 14.20
CA PRO A 198 -13.66 -10.96 13.43
C PRO A 198 -14.93 -11.84 13.39
N SER A 199 -14.75 -13.15 13.22
CA SER A 199 -15.79 -14.18 13.29
C SER A 199 -15.39 -15.24 14.30
N SER A 200 -16.35 -15.82 15.00
CA SER A 200 -16.12 -16.92 15.95
C SER A 200 -15.03 -16.62 17.02
N PRO A 201 -15.16 -15.53 17.80
CA PRO A 201 -14.21 -15.17 18.84
C PRO A 201 -14.16 -16.25 19.92
N LEU A 202 -12.97 -16.44 20.49
CA LEU A 202 -12.71 -17.41 21.56
C LEU A 202 -13.11 -16.83 22.92
N CYS A 203 -14.40 -16.47 23.08
CA CYS A 203 -14.90 -15.75 24.26
C CYS A 203 -14.56 -16.44 25.59
N LEU A 204 -14.63 -17.78 25.66
CA LEU A 204 -14.32 -18.54 26.87
C LEU A 204 -12.84 -18.45 27.28
N ALA A 205 -11.93 -18.18 26.34
CA ALA A 205 -10.51 -17.97 26.58
C ALA A 205 -10.16 -16.47 26.79
N CYS A 206 -11.14 -15.57 26.68
CA CYS A 206 -10.91 -14.13 26.73
C CYS A 206 -10.73 -13.65 28.17
N PRO A 207 -9.62 -12.95 28.51
CA PRO A 207 -9.41 -12.38 29.85
C PRO A 207 -10.43 -11.30 30.21
N LEU A 208 -11.16 -10.77 29.22
CA LEU A 208 -12.17 -9.72 29.41
C LEU A 208 -13.62 -10.27 29.42
N LEU A 209 -13.82 -11.59 29.43
CA LEU A 209 -15.15 -12.21 29.30
C LEU A 209 -16.16 -11.68 30.32
N SER A 210 -15.76 -11.54 31.59
CA SER A 210 -16.63 -11.06 32.66
C SER A 210 -17.05 -9.60 32.49
N LEU A 211 -16.25 -8.79 31.82
CA LEU A 211 -16.52 -7.37 31.56
C LEU A 211 -17.23 -7.11 30.22
N CYS A 212 -17.13 -8.05 29.28
CA CYS A 212 -17.62 -7.88 27.92
C CYS A 212 -19.16 -7.85 27.86
N LYS A 213 -19.73 -6.74 27.37
CA LYS A 213 -21.18 -6.56 27.25
C LYS A 213 -21.78 -7.36 26.08
N THR A 214 -21.02 -7.65 25.03
CA THR A 214 -21.54 -8.34 23.83
C THR A 214 -21.34 -9.86 23.82
N LYS A 215 -20.18 -10.35 24.26
CA LYS A 215 -19.82 -11.79 24.32
C LYS A 215 -20.06 -12.60 23.03
N SER A 216 -20.03 -11.96 21.87
CA SER A 216 -20.26 -12.57 20.54
C SER A 216 -19.52 -11.81 19.44
N ASP A 217 -19.67 -12.25 18.19
CA ASP A 217 -19.16 -11.55 17.00
C ASP A 217 -20.13 -10.56 16.36
N ALA A 218 -21.25 -10.24 17.02
CA ALA A 218 -22.28 -9.34 16.49
C ALA A 218 -21.77 -7.92 16.18
N LEU A 219 -20.66 -7.49 16.80
CA LEU A 219 -20.08 -6.16 16.62
C LEU A 219 -18.61 -6.22 16.16
N PRO A 220 -18.09 -5.17 15.49
CA PRO A 220 -18.85 -4.09 14.87
C PRO A 220 -19.69 -4.62 13.69
N ALA A 221 -20.76 -3.89 13.33
CA ALA A 221 -21.60 -4.29 12.22
C ALA A 221 -20.78 -4.40 10.92
N ARG A 222 -21.03 -5.48 10.15
CA ARG A 222 -20.39 -5.65 8.84
C ARG A 222 -20.84 -4.52 7.93
N ARG A 223 -19.88 -3.92 7.24
CA ARG A 223 -20.16 -2.92 6.22
C ARG A 223 -20.14 -3.54 4.85
N GLU A 224 -21.06 -3.07 4.03
CA GLU A 224 -20.94 -3.25 2.59
C GLU A 224 -19.71 -2.51 2.11
N LYS A 225 -18.90 -3.20 1.29
CA LYS A 225 -17.75 -2.58 0.67
C LYS A 225 -18.26 -1.71 -0.48
N PRO A 226 -17.75 -0.47 -0.64
CA PRO A 226 -18.11 0.34 -1.78
C PRO A 226 -17.78 -0.40 -3.08
N GLN A 227 -18.58 -0.18 -4.12
CA GLN A 227 -18.30 -0.74 -5.43
C GLN A 227 -16.97 -0.18 -5.95
N ARG A 228 -16.15 -1.06 -6.54
CA ARG A 228 -14.87 -0.66 -7.14
C ARG A 228 -15.14 0.04 -8.46
N ARG A 229 -14.38 1.10 -8.75
CA ARG A 229 -14.37 1.72 -10.07
C ARG A 229 -13.65 0.78 -11.05
N ARG A 230 -14.29 0.41 -12.15
CA ARG A 230 -13.65 -0.34 -13.24
C ARG A 230 -12.90 0.59 -14.18
N GLN A 231 -11.76 0.13 -14.68
CA GLN A 231 -10.97 0.81 -15.70
C GLN A 231 -10.44 -0.20 -16.70
N ASP A 232 -10.69 0.06 -17.97
CA ASP A 232 -10.09 -0.70 -19.07
C ASP A 232 -8.70 -0.16 -19.37
N ILE A 233 -7.75 -1.09 -19.50
CA ILE A 233 -6.34 -0.77 -19.67
C ILE A 233 -5.78 -1.56 -20.85
N THR A 234 -5.16 -0.87 -21.80
CA THR A 234 -4.34 -1.51 -22.84
C THR A 234 -2.87 -1.44 -22.46
N LEU A 235 -2.18 -2.58 -22.53
CA LEU A 235 -0.74 -2.69 -22.33
C LEU A 235 -0.05 -3.00 -23.67
N LEU A 236 0.96 -2.21 -24.02
CA LEU A 236 1.83 -2.48 -25.16
C LEU A 236 3.17 -3.00 -24.62
N LEU A 237 3.46 -4.26 -24.94
CA LEU A 237 4.64 -4.98 -24.48
C LEU A 237 5.71 -4.96 -25.58
N PHE A 238 6.55 -3.92 -25.59
CA PHE A 238 7.62 -3.81 -26.58
C PHE A 238 8.73 -4.81 -26.29
N ARG A 239 9.12 -5.55 -27.33
CA ARG A 239 10.22 -6.53 -27.29
C ARG A 239 11.19 -6.30 -28.43
N THR A 240 12.48 -6.32 -28.14
CA THR A 240 13.57 -6.31 -29.12
C THR A 240 14.56 -7.41 -28.75
N GLY A 241 14.59 -8.50 -29.52
CA GLY A 241 15.34 -9.70 -29.15
C GLY A 241 14.88 -10.25 -27.80
N GLU A 242 15.82 -10.43 -26.87
CA GLU A 242 15.54 -10.87 -25.48
C GLU A 242 15.16 -9.74 -24.53
N LYS A 243 15.24 -8.47 -25.00
CA LYS A 243 14.96 -7.31 -24.16
C LYS A 243 13.49 -6.91 -24.22
N ILE A 244 12.97 -6.56 -23.06
CA ILE A 244 11.60 -6.16 -22.82
C ILE A 244 11.61 -4.71 -22.34
N ALA A 245 10.75 -3.87 -22.93
CA ALA A 245 10.62 -2.48 -22.50
C ALA A 245 9.69 -2.34 -21.31
N VAL A 246 10.15 -1.61 -20.29
CA VAL A 246 9.34 -1.15 -19.16
C VAL A 246 9.53 0.35 -18.97
N CYS A 247 8.56 1.02 -18.36
CA CYS A 247 8.62 2.44 -18.05
C CYS A 247 8.07 2.72 -16.66
N ARG A 248 8.48 3.84 -16.06
CA ARG A 248 7.87 4.31 -14.82
C ARG A 248 6.55 5.00 -15.10
N ARG A 249 5.53 4.63 -14.32
CA ARG A 249 4.22 5.27 -14.36
C ARG A 249 4.31 6.71 -13.84
N LYS A 250 3.93 7.72 -14.63
CA LYS A 250 4.01 9.14 -14.23
C LYS A 250 2.85 9.58 -13.33
N ALA A 251 1.68 8.97 -13.48
CA ALA A 251 0.45 9.33 -12.78
C ALA A 251 -0.37 8.09 -12.33
N GLY A 252 -1.51 8.36 -11.69
CA GLY A 252 -2.50 7.35 -11.32
C GLY A 252 -2.04 6.34 -10.26
N VAL A 253 -2.75 5.21 -10.24
CA VAL A 253 -2.42 4.05 -9.38
C VAL A 253 -1.04 3.52 -9.75
N LEU A 254 -0.25 3.11 -8.76
CA LEU A 254 1.14 2.67 -8.92
C LEU A 254 2.08 3.74 -9.51
N ARG A 255 1.76 5.04 -9.39
CA ARG A 255 2.65 6.14 -9.78
C ARG A 255 4.08 5.93 -9.24
N GLY A 256 5.07 6.08 -10.11
CA GLY A 256 6.52 5.95 -9.88
C GLY A 256 7.03 4.51 -9.85
N MET A 257 6.14 3.51 -9.92
CA MET A 257 6.53 2.11 -10.12
C MET A 257 6.82 1.84 -11.59
N TYR A 258 7.66 0.83 -11.84
CA TYR A 258 7.79 0.25 -13.17
C TYR A 258 6.51 -0.48 -13.57
N GLY A 259 6.22 -0.46 -14.86
CA GLY A 259 5.17 -1.20 -15.53
C GLY A 259 5.44 -1.23 -17.03
N PHE A 260 4.49 -1.74 -17.79
CA PHE A 260 4.54 -1.70 -19.24
C PHE A 260 3.90 -0.43 -19.78
N PHE A 261 4.15 -0.12 -21.06
CA PHE A 261 3.52 1.01 -21.72
C PHE A 261 2.00 0.86 -21.63
N THR A 262 1.36 1.81 -20.98
CA THR A 262 -0.05 1.75 -20.61
C THR A 262 -0.84 2.84 -21.34
N ILE A 263 -2.00 2.46 -21.87
CA ILE A 263 -3.05 3.37 -22.36
C ILE A 263 -4.30 3.07 -21.52
N ALA A 264 -4.82 4.07 -20.81
CA ALA A 264 -6.01 3.94 -19.97
C ALA A 264 -7.32 3.95 -20.77
N ALA A 265 -7.36 3.17 -21.84
CA ALA A 265 -8.50 2.94 -22.71
C ALA A 265 -8.43 1.52 -23.29
N PRO A 266 -9.58 0.90 -23.62
CA PRO A 266 -9.60 -0.37 -24.32
C PRO A 266 -9.28 -0.15 -25.81
N LEU A 267 -8.22 -0.78 -26.31
CA LEU A 267 -7.91 -0.85 -27.73
C LEU A 267 -7.99 -2.29 -28.20
N THR A 268 -8.48 -2.48 -29.41
CA THR A 268 -8.33 -3.73 -30.19
C THR A 268 -6.92 -3.82 -30.80
N ALA A 269 -6.51 -5.00 -31.26
CA ALA A 269 -5.20 -5.16 -31.91
C ALA A 269 -5.00 -4.23 -33.14
N PRO A 270 -5.97 -4.07 -34.06
CA PRO A 270 -5.84 -3.12 -35.17
C PRO A 270 -5.72 -1.66 -34.71
N GLN A 271 -6.44 -1.29 -33.66
CA GLN A 271 -6.36 0.06 -33.08
C GLN A 271 -5.00 0.32 -32.41
N ALA A 272 -4.43 -0.67 -31.73
CA ALA A 272 -3.08 -0.59 -31.16
C ALA A 272 -2.01 -0.45 -32.25
N ASP A 273 -2.11 -1.20 -33.35
CA ASP A 273 -1.24 -1.08 -34.51
C ASP A 273 -1.34 0.33 -35.14
N ALA A 274 -2.57 0.80 -35.41
CA ALA A 274 -2.80 2.13 -35.96
C ALA A 274 -2.26 3.24 -35.05
N PHE A 275 -2.47 3.13 -33.73
CA PHE A 275 -1.91 4.05 -32.74
C PHE A 275 -0.38 4.12 -32.87
N LEU A 276 0.31 2.98 -32.90
CA LEU A 276 1.76 2.92 -33.03
C LEU A 276 2.25 3.54 -34.35
N ARG A 277 1.57 3.29 -35.48
CA ARG A 277 1.91 3.93 -36.77
C ARG A 277 1.76 5.46 -36.72
N CYS A 278 0.71 5.97 -36.08
CA CYS A 278 0.51 7.43 -35.92
C CYS A 278 1.60 8.09 -35.06
N THR A 279 2.33 7.33 -34.23
CA THR A 279 3.49 7.86 -33.48
C THR A 279 4.77 7.98 -34.33
N GLY A 280 4.76 7.49 -35.57
CA GLY A 280 5.93 7.46 -36.45
C GLY A 280 6.81 6.22 -36.28
N MET A 281 6.41 5.26 -35.44
CA MET A 281 7.11 3.99 -35.28
C MET A 281 7.03 3.17 -36.58
N LYS A 282 8.14 2.52 -36.95
CA LYS A 282 8.27 1.68 -38.15
C LYS A 282 8.83 0.31 -37.77
N ASN A 283 8.72 -0.66 -38.68
CA ASN A 283 9.33 -1.99 -38.56
C ASN A 283 8.96 -2.75 -37.27
N PHE A 284 7.65 -2.79 -36.98
CA PHE A 284 7.10 -3.54 -35.86
C PHE A 284 5.99 -4.49 -36.30
N ALA A 285 5.73 -5.52 -35.49
CA ALA A 285 4.57 -6.39 -35.61
C ALA A 285 3.80 -6.41 -34.29
N VAL A 286 2.47 -6.24 -34.34
CA VAL A 286 1.59 -6.34 -33.18
C VAL A 286 0.95 -7.71 -33.15
N ARG A 287 1.04 -8.38 -32.00
CA ARG A 287 0.43 -9.69 -31.76
C ARG A 287 -0.41 -9.67 -30.50
N ALA A 288 -1.47 -10.47 -30.47
CA ALA A 288 -2.26 -10.66 -29.25
C ALA A 288 -1.38 -11.30 -28.16
N GLY A 289 -1.41 -10.73 -26.96
CA GLY A 289 -0.73 -11.27 -25.78
C GLY A 289 -1.69 -12.03 -24.87
N GLY A 290 -2.67 -11.32 -24.32
CA GLY A 290 -3.69 -11.89 -23.44
C GLY A 290 -4.42 -10.83 -22.62
N SER A 291 -5.31 -11.25 -21.73
CA SER A 291 -6.01 -10.35 -20.82
C SER A 291 -5.88 -10.79 -19.37
N HIS A 292 -5.96 -9.84 -18.45
CA HIS A 292 -5.88 -10.10 -17.02
C HIS A 292 -6.67 -9.07 -16.23
N LYS A 293 -7.43 -9.57 -15.25
CA LYS A 293 -8.15 -8.74 -14.28
C LYS A 293 -7.29 -8.57 -13.03
N HIS A 294 -7.03 -7.32 -12.65
CA HIS A 294 -6.33 -7.02 -11.40
C HIS A 294 -7.20 -6.19 -10.46
N ILE A 295 -7.30 -6.63 -9.20
CA ILE A 295 -8.19 -6.04 -8.22
C ILE A 295 -7.40 -5.26 -7.17
N PHE A 296 -7.62 -3.96 -7.09
CA PHE A 296 -7.20 -3.11 -5.98
C PHE A 296 -8.34 -2.93 -4.96
N SER A 297 -8.06 -2.23 -3.86
CA SER A 297 -9.07 -1.94 -2.84
C SER A 297 -10.22 -1.07 -3.35
N HIS A 298 -9.93 -0.13 -4.25
CA HIS A 298 -10.89 0.89 -4.71
C HIS A 298 -11.11 0.89 -6.24
N ILE A 299 -10.25 0.19 -6.99
CA ILE A 299 -10.26 0.13 -8.46
C ILE A 299 -10.11 -1.32 -8.91
N GLU A 300 -10.70 -1.66 -10.04
CA GLU A 300 -10.50 -2.90 -10.76
C GLU A 300 -9.98 -2.57 -12.16
N TRP A 301 -8.87 -3.19 -12.56
CA TRP A 301 -8.31 -3.06 -13.89
C TRP A 301 -8.67 -4.29 -14.72
N ASP A 302 -9.31 -4.05 -15.86
CA ASP A 302 -9.52 -5.02 -16.92
C ASP A 302 -8.44 -4.75 -17.99
N MET A 303 -7.33 -5.51 -17.94
CA MET A 303 -6.16 -5.29 -18.79
C MET A 303 -6.18 -6.19 -20.03
N THR A 304 -5.86 -5.63 -21.18
CA THR A 304 -5.56 -6.36 -22.43
C THR A 304 -4.15 -6.00 -22.89
N ALA A 305 -3.32 -7.01 -23.16
CA ALA A 305 -1.93 -6.83 -23.59
C ALA A 305 -1.72 -7.23 -25.05
N TYR A 306 -0.95 -6.42 -25.75
CA TYR A 306 -0.45 -6.68 -27.09
C TYR A 306 1.08 -6.70 -27.07
N ILE A 307 1.66 -7.70 -27.72
CA ILE A 307 3.11 -7.82 -27.89
C ILE A 307 3.49 -7.02 -29.13
N VAL A 308 4.49 -6.15 -28.99
CA VAL A 308 5.00 -5.31 -30.07
C VAL A 308 6.44 -5.70 -30.33
N ASP A 309 6.68 -6.54 -31.33
CA ASP A 309 8.03 -6.95 -31.70
C ASP A 309 8.66 -5.91 -32.60
N LEU A 310 9.83 -5.43 -32.18
CA LEU A 310 10.64 -4.47 -32.89
C LEU A 310 11.80 -5.20 -33.57
N GLN A 311 12.03 -4.91 -34.86
CA GLN A 311 13.14 -5.52 -35.60
C GLN A 311 14.52 -4.93 -35.23
N GLU A 312 14.56 -3.72 -34.67
CA GLU A 312 15.77 -3.05 -34.15
C GLU A 312 15.46 -2.38 -32.80
N ASN A 313 16.49 -2.02 -32.01
CA ASN A 313 16.29 -1.20 -30.81
C ASN A 313 15.64 0.13 -31.24
N PRO A 314 14.56 0.58 -30.59
CA PRO A 314 13.87 1.76 -31.08
C PRO A 314 14.77 2.97 -30.97
N VAL A 315 14.96 3.64 -32.10
CA VAL A 315 15.19 5.07 -32.11
C VAL A 315 13.87 5.68 -31.60
N PRO A 316 13.85 6.42 -30.48
CA PRO A 316 12.64 7.12 -30.06
C PRO A 316 12.16 7.98 -31.24
N PRO A 317 10.84 8.03 -31.53
CA PRO A 317 10.34 8.74 -32.69
C PRO A 317 10.89 10.17 -32.71
N VAL A 318 11.57 10.53 -33.79
CA VAL A 318 12.21 11.83 -33.99
C VAL A 318 11.14 12.91 -33.93
N ASN A 319 11.06 13.59 -32.78
CA ASN A 319 10.59 14.97 -32.57
C ASN A 319 10.67 15.32 -31.06
N ALA A 320 11.83 15.08 -30.45
CA ALA A 320 12.11 15.43 -29.04
C ALA A 320 12.94 16.72 -28.89
N GLU A 321 13.14 17.50 -29.96
CA GLU A 321 14.00 18.70 -29.96
C GLU A 321 13.27 20.05 -29.86
N GLN A 322 11.96 20.06 -29.63
CA GLN A 322 11.27 21.29 -29.21
C GLN A 322 10.45 20.93 -27.97
N GLY A 323 10.57 21.76 -26.93
CA GLY A 323 10.03 21.54 -25.57
C GLY A 323 8.50 21.48 -25.46
N GLU A 324 7.83 20.84 -26.42
CA GLU A 324 6.44 20.42 -26.33
C GLU A 324 6.43 18.96 -25.89
N THR A 325 6.17 18.76 -24.59
CA THR A 325 5.88 17.44 -24.04
C THR A 325 4.81 16.74 -24.87
N ALA A 326 4.90 15.42 -25.10
CA ALA A 326 3.83 14.63 -25.71
C ALA A 326 2.44 14.82 -25.03
N GLN A 327 2.41 15.39 -23.81
CA GLN A 327 1.21 15.91 -23.15
C GLN A 327 0.48 17.00 -23.94
N ASN A 328 1.17 17.92 -24.63
CA ASN A 328 0.53 18.99 -25.41
C ASN A 328 -0.06 18.48 -26.73
N ARG A 329 0.40 17.33 -27.24
CA ARG A 329 -0.24 16.63 -28.38
C ARG A 329 -1.43 15.76 -27.97
N ALA A 330 -1.63 15.50 -26.68
CA ALA A 330 -2.78 14.76 -26.16
C ALA A 330 -3.99 15.67 -25.85
N GLU A 331 -3.82 17.00 -25.89
CA GLU A 331 -4.93 17.98 -25.82
C GLU A 331 -5.58 18.21 -27.19
N THR A 332 -4.89 17.85 -28.27
CA THR A 332 -5.53 17.67 -29.57
C THR A 332 -6.15 16.28 -29.55
N GLU A 333 -7.39 16.13 -30.04
CA GLU A 333 -7.86 14.82 -30.51
C GLU A 333 -6.67 14.15 -31.23
N ILE A 334 -6.43 12.85 -31.02
CA ILE A 334 -5.65 12.09 -32.00
C ILE A 334 -6.53 12.00 -33.26
N ALA A 335 -6.81 13.14 -33.88
CA ALA A 335 -7.18 13.27 -35.26
C ALA A 335 -5.88 12.99 -36.00
N CYS A 336 -5.65 11.71 -36.29
CA CYS A 336 -4.65 11.28 -37.27
C CYS A 336 -5.18 11.73 -38.65
N ALA A 337 -5.31 13.04 -38.85
CA ALA A 337 -5.81 13.66 -40.05
C ALA A 337 -4.61 14.05 -40.94
N ALA A 338 -4.65 13.50 -42.15
CA ALA A 338 -3.79 13.79 -43.30
C ALA A 338 -2.38 13.16 -43.28
N LYS A 339 -2.26 11.96 -43.89
CA LYS A 339 -1.32 11.64 -45.00
C LYS A 339 -1.11 10.13 -45.30
N SER A 340 -1.95 9.21 -44.81
CA SER A 340 -1.93 7.82 -45.32
C SER A 340 -3.29 7.13 -45.23
N GLU A 341 -3.56 6.21 -46.16
CA GLU A 341 -4.78 5.37 -46.22
C GLU A 341 -4.99 4.50 -44.96
N SER A 342 -4.00 4.39 -44.06
CA SER A 342 -4.14 3.68 -42.77
C SER A 342 -4.93 4.46 -41.70
N ALA A 343 -5.29 5.72 -41.95
CA ALA A 343 -5.94 6.59 -40.96
C ALA A 343 -7.41 6.22 -40.63
N ALA A 344 -8.09 5.42 -41.48
CA ALA A 344 -9.50 5.06 -41.28
C ALA A 344 -9.76 4.14 -40.07
N GLN A 345 -8.71 3.63 -39.41
CA GLN A 345 -8.80 2.73 -38.24
C GLN A 345 -8.14 3.29 -36.97
N ALA A 346 -7.68 4.55 -36.98
CA ALA A 346 -7.07 5.13 -35.78
C ALA A 346 -8.11 5.22 -34.65
N PRO A 347 -7.85 4.65 -33.46
CA PRO A 347 -8.78 4.73 -32.35
C PRO A 347 -8.95 6.17 -31.90
N LEU A 348 -10.20 6.61 -31.75
CA LEU A 348 -10.54 7.82 -30.99
C LEU A 348 -10.24 7.55 -29.51
N ILE A 349 -9.03 7.89 -29.08
CA ILE A 349 -8.66 7.91 -27.66
C ILE A 349 -9.15 9.24 -27.08
N PRO A 350 -10.06 9.25 -26.09
CA PRO A 350 -10.59 10.49 -25.54
C PRO A 350 -9.48 11.41 -25.00
N ALA A 351 -9.64 12.72 -25.20
CA ALA A 351 -8.74 13.72 -24.62
C ALA A 351 -8.64 13.53 -23.09
N GLY A 352 -7.43 13.65 -22.55
CA GLY A 352 -7.15 13.42 -21.13
C GLY A 352 -7.01 11.95 -20.71
N THR A 353 -7.04 11.00 -21.65
CA THR A 353 -6.68 9.60 -21.37
C THR A 353 -5.23 9.51 -20.90
N GLU A 354 -4.97 8.78 -19.81
CA GLU A 354 -3.61 8.54 -19.34
C GLU A 354 -2.88 7.61 -20.32
N ILE A 355 -1.82 8.12 -20.95
CA ILE A 355 -0.94 7.38 -21.86
C ILE A 355 0.50 7.47 -21.33
N SER A 356 1.21 6.34 -21.39
CA SER A 356 2.63 6.30 -21.03
C SER A 356 3.50 7.04 -22.05
N ASP A 357 4.65 7.53 -21.61
CA ASP A 357 5.55 8.28 -22.47
C ASP A 357 6.59 7.33 -23.10
N PHE A 358 6.71 7.38 -24.42
CA PHE A 358 7.71 6.59 -25.17
C PHE A 358 9.15 6.92 -24.76
N ALA A 359 9.44 8.18 -24.40
CA ALA A 359 10.77 8.59 -23.95
C ALA A 359 11.18 7.95 -22.61
N GLY A 360 10.21 7.39 -21.86
CA GLY A 360 10.44 6.72 -20.59
C GLY A 360 10.71 5.22 -20.70
N LEU A 361 10.73 4.64 -21.91
CA LEU A 361 10.99 3.22 -22.12
C LEU A 361 12.44 2.87 -21.84
N GLN A 362 12.63 1.79 -21.08
CA GLN A 362 13.93 1.23 -20.73
C GLN A 362 13.89 -0.27 -20.99
N TYR A 363 14.97 -0.81 -21.56
CA TYR A 363 15.02 -2.18 -22.08
C TYR A 363 15.87 -3.07 -21.17
N PHE A 364 15.26 -4.15 -20.68
CA PHE A 364 15.88 -5.09 -19.77
C PHE A 364 15.61 -6.53 -20.21
N THR A 365 16.52 -7.43 -19.90
CA THR A 365 16.22 -8.88 -19.95
C THR A 365 15.22 -9.26 -18.85
N LYS A 366 14.63 -10.45 -18.95
CA LYS A 366 13.68 -10.94 -17.94
C LYS A 366 14.35 -11.13 -16.58
N GLU A 367 15.58 -11.61 -16.59
CA GLU A 367 16.44 -11.80 -15.43
C GLU A 367 16.70 -10.45 -14.74
N GLU A 368 17.04 -9.42 -15.51
CA GLU A 368 17.23 -8.07 -14.96
C GLU A 368 15.97 -7.46 -14.38
N ILE A 369 14.79 -7.71 -14.98
CA ILE A 369 13.52 -7.27 -14.41
C ILE A 369 13.30 -7.96 -13.07
N ASP A 370 13.56 -9.27 -12.99
CA ASP A 370 13.37 -10.04 -11.76
C ASP A 370 14.33 -9.66 -10.64
N GLU A 371 15.56 -9.28 -10.96
CA GLU A 371 16.59 -8.93 -9.98
C GLU A 371 16.56 -7.45 -9.58
N LYS A 372 16.49 -6.55 -10.56
CA LYS A 372 16.78 -5.12 -10.38
C LYS A 372 15.52 -4.28 -10.28
N ILE A 373 14.40 -4.76 -10.80
CA ILE A 373 13.17 -3.97 -10.94
C ILE A 373 12.09 -4.46 -9.98
N SER A 374 11.43 -3.52 -9.32
CA SER A 374 10.18 -3.79 -8.60
C SER A 374 9.03 -3.67 -9.58
N LEU A 375 8.54 -4.81 -10.05
CA LEU A 375 7.43 -4.90 -10.99
C LEU A 375 6.17 -5.33 -10.22
N PRO A 376 5.17 -4.44 -10.03
CA PRO A 376 3.95 -4.75 -9.31
C PRO A 376 3.26 -6.01 -9.83
N SER A 377 2.61 -6.75 -8.92
CA SER A 377 1.86 -7.98 -9.23
C SER A 377 0.83 -7.79 -10.35
N ALA A 378 0.31 -6.57 -10.53
CA ALA A 378 -0.59 -6.21 -11.62
C ALA A 378 0.00 -6.47 -13.02
N PHE A 379 1.32 -6.44 -13.16
CA PHE A 379 2.02 -6.57 -14.44
C PHE A 379 2.82 -7.87 -14.58
N ARG A 380 3.02 -8.61 -13.48
CA ARG A 380 3.84 -9.85 -13.47
C ARG A 380 3.34 -10.94 -14.43
N TRP A 381 2.04 -10.96 -14.75
CA TRP A 381 1.48 -11.89 -15.73
C TRP A 381 1.97 -11.61 -17.15
N CYS A 382 2.34 -10.37 -17.49
CA CYS A 382 2.87 -10.02 -18.81
C CYS A 382 4.21 -10.72 -19.09
N LEU A 383 5.03 -10.94 -18.06
CA LEU A 383 6.30 -11.68 -18.18
C LEU A 383 6.11 -13.18 -18.48
N LYS A 384 4.89 -13.72 -18.34
CA LYS A 384 4.59 -15.11 -18.68
C LYS A 384 4.17 -15.28 -20.13
N ILE A 385 3.75 -14.21 -20.79
CA ILE A 385 3.31 -14.19 -22.19
C ILE A 385 4.37 -13.59 -23.13
N LEU A 386 5.39 -12.93 -22.57
CA LEU A 386 6.63 -12.53 -23.24
C LEU A 386 7.65 -13.66 -23.14
#